data_AF-A0A377G7Q2-F1
#
_entry.id   AF-A0A377G7Q2-F1
#
_cell.length_a   1.000
_cell.length_b   1.000
_cell.length_c   1.000
_cell.angle_alpha   90.00
_cell.angle_beta   90.00
_cell.angle_gamma   90.00
#
_symmetry.space_group_name_H-M   'P 1'
#
loop_
_entity.id
_entity.type
_entity.pdbx_description
1 polymer ?
#
loop_
_entity_poly.entity_id
_entity_poly.type
_entity_poly.pdbx_seq_one_letter_code
_entity_poly.pdbx_strand_id
1 'polypeptide(L)'
;MTRLEELIYSLATVIVRYHDAQRVPRKLVDENDPTVLKEKSRESAKKIIQNTEVNFDIRLKELIVACTADYADRKPFLSFLLHEITFLKAQLDRKVPYSPEELGLYRQQIIQLLLDFQQLLKVSKDKVFKVTHSSFTDEPLRIELNGLMNNSWFENSYCNSGLLIMDEVLDKCRLSIKSSPEAIKNYAYDLCEEHEKTLPNKENLRLKEELQQKEETAEKEKAQREKAEKENLELKEKLKELEETAEREKTAREKLEKEKSEIEAQLLEKDTKLQEAEEKNKTQQVIINELQNYKKSKEEEGGLIRRYPVMAPAYMTGLAGILQQRGATNARFFPIVPQITPSSSENVVEDETPSLINE
;
A
#
# COMPACT_ATOMS: atom_id res chain seq x y z
N MET A 1 -17.12 21.20 -7.71
CA MET A 1 -17.43 22.31 -6.80
C MET A 1 -18.92 22.25 -6.53
N THR A 2 -19.34 22.06 -5.27
CA THR A 2 -20.76 21.88 -4.93
C THR A 2 -21.45 23.24 -4.75
N ARG A 3 -22.78 23.29 -4.86
CA ARG A 3 -23.56 24.51 -4.55
C ARG A 3 -23.33 25.01 -3.12
N LEU A 4 -23.07 24.11 -2.17
CA LEU A 4 -22.74 24.46 -0.79
C LEU A 4 -21.40 25.21 -0.72
N GLU A 5 -20.37 24.70 -1.39
CA GLU A 5 -19.09 25.40 -1.51
C GLU A 5 -19.26 26.79 -2.12
N GLU A 6 -20.06 26.89 -3.19
CA GLU A 6 -20.34 28.18 -3.82
C GLU A 6 -21.01 29.17 -2.87
N LEU A 7 -22.00 28.73 -2.08
CA LEU A 7 -22.66 29.56 -1.07
C LEU A 7 -21.68 30.04 0.01
N ILE A 8 -20.82 29.14 0.52
CA ILE A 8 -19.78 29.49 1.51
C ILE A 8 -18.85 30.57 0.95
N TYR A 9 -18.34 30.38 -0.28
CA TYR A 9 -17.47 31.38 -0.91
C TYR A 9 -18.20 32.69 -1.20
N SER A 10 -19.47 32.65 -1.58
CA SER A 10 -20.31 33.83 -1.78
C SER A 10 -20.44 34.65 -0.49
N LEU A 11 -20.76 34.01 0.64
CA LEU A 11 -20.85 34.68 1.94
C LEU A 11 -19.50 35.26 2.40
N ALA A 12 -18.41 34.49 2.24
CA ALA A 12 -17.07 34.97 2.55
C ALA A 12 -16.65 36.16 1.66
N THR A 13 -17.07 36.16 0.38
CA THR A 13 -16.84 37.26 -0.56
C THR A 13 -17.53 38.55 -0.10
N VAL A 14 -18.71 38.46 0.53
CA VAL A 14 -19.38 39.63 1.12
C VAL A 14 -18.50 40.28 2.19
N ILE A 15 -17.90 39.49 3.09
CA ILE A 15 -16.99 40.02 4.13
C ILE A 15 -15.75 40.68 3.49
N VAL A 16 -15.12 40.00 2.52
CA VAL A 16 -13.94 40.52 1.80
C VAL A 16 -14.24 41.83 1.08
N ARG A 17 -15.30 41.86 0.27
CA ARG A 17 -15.69 43.07 -0.48
C ARG A 17 -16.13 44.19 0.44
N TYR A 18 -16.81 43.87 1.54
CA TYR A 18 -17.18 44.88 2.53
C TYR A 18 -15.94 45.50 3.17
N HIS A 19 -14.95 44.67 3.56
CA HIS A 19 -13.67 45.12 4.09
C HIS A 19 -12.94 46.06 3.13
N ASP A 20 -12.80 45.68 1.86
CA ASP A 20 -12.05 46.48 0.86
C ASP A 20 -12.77 47.77 0.44
N ALA A 21 -14.09 47.85 0.69
CA ALA A 21 -14.87 49.07 0.52
C ALA A 21 -14.72 50.06 1.68
N GLN A 22 -14.23 49.63 2.86
CA GLN A 22 -13.95 50.52 3.97
C GLN A 22 -12.57 51.19 3.84
N ARG A 23 -12.36 52.25 4.63
CA ARG A 23 -11.06 52.95 4.72
C ARG A 23 -10.06 52.18 5.58
N VAL A 24 -9.75 50.95 5.18
CA VAL A 24 -8.77 50.09 5.86
C VAL A 24 -7.35 50.34 5.33
N PRO A 25 -6.30 50.22 6.18
CA PRO A 25 -4.92 50.52 5.77
C PRO A 25 -4.39 49.63 4.65
N ARG A 26 -4.86 48.37 4.59
CA ARG A 26 -4.41 47.39 3.60
C ARG A 26 -5.60 46.61 3.07
N LYS A 27 -6.03 46.94 1.85
CA LYS A 27 -7.04 46.16 1.12
C LYS A 27 -6.48 44.80 0.70
N LEU A 28 -7.36 43.81 0.61
CA LEU A 28 -7.02 42.49 0.09
C LEU A 28 -6.94 42.53 -1.44
N VAL A 29 -7.88 43.24 -2.07
CA VAL A 29 -7.94 43.45 -3.51
C VAL A 29 -7.98 44.95 -3.79
N ASP A 30 -6.96 45.42 -4.51
CA ASP A 30 -6.91 46.79 -5.03
C ASP A 30 -7.09 46.73 -6.55
N GLU A 31 -8.34 46.86 -6.99
CA GLU A 31 -8.72 46.82 -8.40
C GLU A 31 -9.86 47.81 -8.67
N ASN A 32 -9.77 48.50 -9.81
CA ASN A 32 -10.74 49.54 -10.18
C ASN A 32 -11.82 49.02 -11.13
N ASP A 33 -11.52 48.00 -11.93
CA ASP A 33 -12.53 47.37 -12.80
C ASP A 33 -13.51 46.55 -11.94
N PRO A 34 -14.83 46.85 -11.95
CA PRO A 34 -15.81 46.15 -11.13
C PRO A 34 -15.91 44.66 -11.44
N THR A 35 -15.66 44.24 -12.68
CA THR A 35 -15.74 42.82 -13.08
C THR A 35 -14.56 42.05 -12.52
N VAL A 36 -13.36 42.58 -12.70
CA VAL A 36 -12.12 41.98 -12.21
C VAL A 36 -12.07 42.02 -10.69
N LEU A 37 -12.57 43.09 -10.07
CA LEU A 37 -12.69 43.23 -8.62
C LEU A 37 -13.56 42.10 -8.04
N LYS A 38 -14.71 41.81 -8.65
CA LYS A 38 -15.60 40.71 -8.21
C LYS A 38 -14.88 39.37 -8.26
N GLU A 39 -14.18 39.08 -9.37
CA GLU A 39 -13.46 37.83 -9.55
C GLU A 39 -12.31 37.69 -8.53
N LYS A 40 -11.44 38.69 -8.41
CA LYS A 40 -10.31 38.70 -7.45
C LYS A 40 -10.77 38.65 -5.99
N SER A 41 -11.89 39.30 -5.66
CA SER A 41 -12.47 39.24 -4.31
C SER A 41 -12.94 37.83 -3.98
N ARG A 42 -13.57 37.16 -4.96
CA ARG A 42 -14.01 35.77 -4.81
C ARG A 42 -12.83 34.81 -4.72
N GLU A 43 -11.78 35.01 -5.50
CA GLU A 43 -10.54 34.23 -5.37
C GLU A 43 -9.89 34.41 -4.00
N SER A 44 -9.89 35.64 -3.48
CA SER A 44 -9.39 35.92 -2.13
C SER A 44 -10.22 35.22 -1.06
N ALA A 45 -11.55 35.24 -1.19
CA ALA A 45 -12.44 34.49 -0.30
C ALA A 45 -12.19 32.98 -0.37
N LYS A 46 -12.00 32.41 -1.57
CA LYS A 46 -11.63 30.99 -1.74
C LYS A 46 -10.31 30.67 -1.03
N LYS A 47 -9.29 31.49 -1.23
CA LYS A 47 -7.97 31.34 -0.59
C LYS A 47 -8.09 31.36 0.94
N ILE A 48 -8.92 32.25 1.50
CA ILE A 48 -9.14 32.31 2.96
C ILE A 48 -9.83 31.04 3.46
N ILE A 49 -10.90 30.59 2.80
CA ILE A 49 -11.67 29.42 3.24
C ILE A 49 -10.89 28.10 3.07
N GLN A 50 -10.04 28.00 2.06
CA GLN A 50 -9.24 26.80 1.77
C GLN A 50 -7.88 26.77 2.49
N ASN A 51 -7.51 27.84 3.21
CA ASN A 51 -6.22 27.91 3.89
C ASN A 51 -6.12 26.87 5.01
N THR A 52 -5.04 26.09 5.01
CA THR A 52 -4.73 25.08 6.03
C THR A 52 -3.83 25.58 7.15
N GLU A 53 -3.11 26.68 6.95
CA GLU A 53 -2.17 27.25 7.92
C GLU A 53 -2.87 28.16 8.94
N VAL A 54 -3.81 28.98 8.45
CA VAL A 54 -4.60 29.89 9.29
C VAL A 54 -6.07 29.53 9.15
N ASN A 55 -6.72 29.26 10.28
CA ASN A 55 -8.15 28.97 10.28
C ASN A 55 -8.94 30.15 9.69
N PHE A 56 -9.86 29.82 8.78
CA PHE A 56 -10.63 30.83 8.05
C PHE A 56 -11.45 31.73 8.98
N ASP A 57 -11.93 31.21 10.12
CA ASP A 57 -12.75 31.92 11.09
C ASP A 57 -11.96 33.04 11.77
N ILE A 58 -10.72 32.75 12.18
CA ILE A 58 -9.77 33.73 12.72
C ILE A 58 -9.52 34.80 11.66
N ARG A 59 -9.19 34.40 10.44
CA ARG A 59 -8.86 35.35 9.37
C ARG A 59 -10.03 36.27 9.01
N LEU A 60 -11.23 35.72 8.86
CA LEU A 60 -12.43 36.53 8.58
C LEU A 60 -12.77 37.44 9.76
N LYS A 61 -12.61 36.96 11.00
CA LYS A 61 -12.81 37.78 12.21
C LYS A 61 -11.86 38.98 12.26
N GLU A 62 -10.60 38.80 11.91
CA GLU A 62 -9.63 39.91 11.78
C GLU A 62 -10.10 40.96 10.77
N LEU A 63 -10.57 40.52 9.59
CA LEU A 63 -11.09 41.44 8.57
C LEU A 63 -12.30 42.22 9.08
N ILE A 64 -13.22 41.55 9.79
CA ILE A 64 -14.39 42.20 10.38
C ILE A 64 -13.95 43.25 11.41
N VAL A 65 -13.01 42.91 12.29
CA VAL A 65 -12.49 43.86 13.29
C VAL A 65 -11.82 45.05 12.61
N ALA A 66 -10.99 44.82 11.60
CA ALA A 66 -10.30 45.88 10.88
C ALA A 66 -11.27 46.83 10.15
N CYS A 67 -12.30 46.31 9.48
CA CYS A 67 -13.23 47.13 8.72
C CYS A 67 -14.34 47.79 9.57
N THR A 68 -14.48 47.39 10.83
CA THR A 68 -15.48 47.97 11.77
C THR A 68 -14.85 48.75 12.92
N ALA A 69 -13.54 49.01 12.87
CA ALA A 69 -12.81 49.75 13.90
C ALA A 69 -13.40 51.15 14.13
N ASP A 70 -13.69 51.87 13.05
CA ASP A 70 -14.24 53.24 13.09
C ASP A 70 -15.77 53.29 12.91
N TYR A 71 -16.41 52.14 12.62
CA TYR A 71 -17.85 52.05 12.36
C TYR A 71 -18.43 50.70 12.81
N ALA A 72 -18.97 50.67 14.04
CA ALA A 72 -19.38 49.44 14.70
C ALA A 72 -20.75 48.90 14.26
N ASP A 73 -21.63 49.72 13.66
CA ASP A 73 -23.03 49.35 13.39
C ASP A 73 -23.20 48.11 12.50
N ARG A 74 -22.23 47.83 11.63
CA ARG A 74 -22.27 46.67 10.72
C ARG A 74 -21.54 45.44 11.24
N LYS A 75 -20.84 45.56 12.37
CA LYS A 75 -20.21 44.42 13.04
C LYS A 75 -21.18 43.28 13.37
N PRO A 76 -22.40 43.52 13.89
CA PRO A 76 -23.36 42.43 14.14
C PRO A 76 -23.73 41.65 12.87
N PHE A 77 -23.96 42.37 11.76
CA PHE A 77 -24.29 41.75 10.48
C PHE A 77 -23.12 40.91 9.92
N LEU A 78 -21.89 41.41 9.99
CA LEU A 78 -20.72 40.65 9.52
C LEU A 78 -20.42 39.44 10.42
N SER A 79 -20.59 39.59 11.73
CA SER A 79 -20.48 38.47 12.69
C SER A 79 -21.53 37.39 12.43
N PHE A 80 -22.75 37.78 12.06
CA PHE A 80 -23.79 36.85 11.60
C PHE A 80 -23.32 36.06 10.38
N LEU A 81 -22.79 36.73 9.35
CA LEU A 81 -22.25 36.04 8.17
C LEU A 81 -21.12 35.08 8.54
N LEU A 82 -20.22 35.47 9.45
CA LEU A 82 -19.15 34.60 9.92
C LEU A 82 -19.69 33.35 10.63
N HIS A 83 -20.73 33.50 11.45
CA HIS A 83 -21.40 32.37 12.10
C HIS A 83 -21.98 31.41 11.06
N GLU A 84 -22.70 31.93 10.06
CA GLU A 84 -23.29 31.12 8.99
C GLU A 84 -22.23 30.42 8.13
N ILE A 85 -21.13 31.12 7.79
CA ILE A 85 -19.99 30.51 7.09
C ILE A 85 -19.40 29.36 7.91
N THR A 86 -19.21 29.57 9.21
CA THR A 86 -18.67 28.55 10.11
C THR A 86 -19.59 27.33 10.17
N PHE A 87 -20.89 27.55 10.32
CA PHE A 87 -21.89 26.50 10.33
C PHE A 87 -21.89 25.69 9.02
N LEU A 88 -21.93 26.38 7.87
CA LEU A 88 -21.95 25.74 6.55
C LEU A 88 -20.64 25.01 6.25
N LYS A 89 -19.50 25.55 6.68
CA LYS A 89 -18.21 24.89 6.52
C LYS A 89 -18.13 23.60 7.33
N ALA A 90 -18.67 23.59 8.55
CA ALA A 90 -18.81 22.37 9.34
C ALA A 90 -19.72 21.32 8.66
N GLN A 91 -20.75 21.77 7.93
CA GLN A 91 -21.56 20.86 7.10
C GLN A 91 -20.77 20.31 5.92
N LEU A 92 -20.04 21.17 5.20
CA LEU A 92 -19.21 20.77 4.07
C LEU A 92 -18.12 19.75 4.46
N ASP A 93 -17.51 19.92 5.63
CA ASP A 93 -16.45 19.04 6.13
C ASP A 93 -16.98 17.76 6.80
N ARG A 94 -18.30 17.60 6.85
CA ARG A 94 -18.95 16.41 7.43
C ARG A 94 -18.58 15.18 6.60
N LYS A 95 -18.24 14.08 7.30
CA LYS A 95 -17.89 12.79 6.67
C LYS A 95 -18.99 11.74 6.81
N VAL A 96 -19.96 11.98 7.67
CA VAL A 96 -21.01 11.03 8.02
C VAL A 96 -22.32 11.48 7.38
N PRO A 97 -23.09 10.59 6.73
CA PRO A 97 -24.42 10.92 6.23
C PRO A 97 -25.34 11.54 7.30
N TYR A 98 -26.30 12.34 6.87
CA TYR A 98 -27.31 12.91 7.75
C TYR A 98 -28.32 11.83 8.18
N SER A 99 -28.83 11.94 9.42
CA SER A 99 -30.11 11.31 9.74
C SER A 99 -31.24 12.05 8.99
N PRO A 100 -32.41 11.42 8.79
CA PRO A 100 -33.55 12.08 8.15
C PRO A 100 -33.98 13.38 8.88
N GLU A 101 -33.86 13.40 10.20
CA GLU A 101 -34.18 14.56 11.04
C GLU A 101 -33.13 15.66 10.88
N GLU A 102 -31.84 15.32 10.94
CA GLU A 102 -30.75 16.28 10.73
C GLU A 102 -30.79 16.89 9.34
N LEU A 103 -31.10 16.09 8.31
CA LEU A 103 -31.25 16.59 6.93
C LEU A 103 -32.44 17.56 6.82
N GLY A 104 -33.54 17.25 7.51
CA GLY A 104 -34.70 18.13 7.61
C GLY A 104 -34.34 19.48 8.23
N LEU A 105 -33.61 19.47 9.36
CA LEU A 105 -33.13 20.68 10.02
C LEU A 105 -32.14 21.45 9.14
N TYR A 106 -31.21 20.75 8.50
CA TYR A 106 -30.24 21.38 7.60
C TYR A 106 -30.93 22.12 6.46
N ARG A 107 -31.92 21.49 5.81
CA ARG A 107 -32.75 22.15 4.78
C ARG A 107 -33.46 23.38 5.32
N GLN A 108 -34.05 23.29 6.51
CA GLN A 108 -34.74 24.42 7.14
C GLN A 108 -33.80 25.59 7.43
N GLN A 109 -32.58 25.32 7.87
CA GLN A 109 -31.57 26.36 8.14
C GLN A 109 -31.16 27.09 6.86
N ILE A 110 -30.89 26.38 5.75
CA ILE A 110 -30.58 27.02 4.46
C ILE A 110 -31.77 27.89 3.98
N ILE A 111 -33.01 27.38 4.11
CA ILE A 111 -34.22 28.14 3.77
C ILE A 111 -34.31 29.41 4.61
N GLN A 112 -34.13 29.29 5.93
CA GLN A 112 -34.23 30.41 6.85
C GLN A 112 -33.15 31.46 6.57
N LEU A 113 -31.91 31.06 6.31
CA LEU A 113 -30.82 31.95 5.95
C LEU A 113 -31.16 32.80 4.71
N LEU A 114 -31.66 32.17 3.66
CA LEU A 114 -32.02 32.86 2.41
C LEU A 114 -33.26 33.75 2.56
N LEU A 115 -34.25 33.32 3.36
CA LEU A 115 -35.40 34.14 3.73
C LEU A 115 -34.98 35.36 4.56
N ASP A 116 -34.09 35.17 5.53
CA ASP A 116 -33.57 36.24 6.39
C ASP A 116 -32.84 37.29 5.55
N PHE A 117 -32.04 36.89 4.55
CA PHE A 117 -31.45 37.84 3.60
C PHE A 117 -32.51 38.60 2.78
N GLN A 118 -33.54 37.91 2.27
CA GLN A 118 -34.62 38.59 1.56
C GLN A 118 -35.37 39.59 2.46
N GLN A 119 -35.61 39.25 3.72
CA GLN A 119 -36.31 40.14 4.66
C GLN A 119 -35.45 41.32 5.08
N LEU A 120 -34.17 41.11 5.36
CA LEU A 120 -33.22 42.18 5.64
C LEU A 120 -33.16 43.21 4.49
N LEU A 121 -33.27 42.77 3.24
CA LEU A 121 -33.34 43.64 2.06
C LEU A 121 -34.67 44.40 1.94
N LYS A 122 -35.74 43.96 2.60
CA LYS A 122 -37.05 44.65 2.62
C LYS A 122 -37.18 45.62 3.81
N VAL A 123 -36.32 45.49 4.81
CA VAL A 123 -36.33 46.30 6.02
C VAL A 123 -35.36 47.47 5.88
N SER A 124 -35.80 48.65 6.32
CA SER A 124 -34.97 49.86 6.38
C SER A 124 -33.77 49.68 7.31
N LYS A 125 -32.64 50.31 7.00
CA LYS A 125 -31.44 50.37 7.85
C LYS A 125 -31.67 50.94 9.26
N ASP A 126 -32.73 51.73 9.44
CA ASP A 126 -33.08 52.34 10.73
C ASP A 126 -34.04 51.44 11.53
N LYS A 127 -34.46 50.32 10.95
CA LYS A 127 -35.32 49.31 11.58
C LYS A 127 -34.55 48.01 11.78
N VAL A 128 -34.95 47.29 12.81
CA VAL A 128 -34.36 46.01 13.19
C VAL A 128 -35.23 44.87 12.70
N PHE A 129 -34.60 43.80 12.24
CA PHE A 129 -35.21 42.52 11.89
C PHE A 129 -34.52 41.40 12.67
N LYS A 130 -35.29 40.39 13.09
CA LYS A 130 -34.77 39.23 13.82
C LYS A 130 -34.37 38.14 12.84
N VAL A 131 -33.08 37.86 12.76
CA VAL A 131 -32.55 36.72 11.99
C VAL A 131 -32.27 35.54 12.91
N THR A 132 -32.19 34.36 12.31
CA THR A 132 -31.93 33.10 13.04
C THR A 132 -30.55 32.58 12.70
N HIS A 133 -29.73 32.33 13.72
CA HIS A 133 -28.47 31.61 13.54
C HIS A 133 -28.73 30.14 13.20
N SER A 134 -28.03 29.63 12.20
CA SER A 134 -28.03 28.19 11.91
C SER A 134 -27.35 27.41 13.03
N SER A 135 -28.05 26.40 13.56
CA SER A 135 -27.57 25.51 14.62
C SER A 135 -28.45 24.26 14.70
N PHE A 136 -27.84 23.10 14.96
CA PHE A 136 -28.57 21.86 15.27
C PHE A 136 -29.05 21.78 16.73
N THR A 137 -28.90 22.84 17.50
CA THR A 137 -29.44 22.92 18.87
C THR A 137 -30.96 23.08 18.85
N ASP A 138 -31.64 22.50 19.83
CA ASP A 138 -33.11 22.52 19.94
C ASP A 138 -33.70 23.94 20.00
N GLU A 139 -32.94 24.90 20.54
CA GLU A 139 -33.34 26.31 20.59
C GLU A 139 -32.60 27.13 19.53
N PRO A 140 -33.30 27.69 18.52
CA PRO A 140 -32.69 28.54 17.52
C PRO A 140 -32.34 29.91 18.13
N LEU A 141 -31.05 30.24 18.12
CA LEU A 141 -30.59 31.55 18.58
C LEU A 141 -31.02 32.62 17.57
N ARG A 142 -31.77 33.62 18.04
CA ARG A 142 -32.21 34.76 17.22
C ARG A 142 -31.46 36.01 17.62
N ILE A 143 -30.99 36.75 16.63
CA ILE A 143 -30.30 38.03 16.84
C ILE A 143 -30.99 39.14 16.06
N GLU A 144 -30.83 40.35 16.55
CA GLU A 144 -31.41 41.56 15.97
C GLU A 144 -30.39 42.25 15.06
N LEU A 145 -30.75 42.44 13.79
CA LEU A 145 -29.93 43.08 12.79
C LEU A 145 -30.67 44.25 12.13
N ASN A 146 -29.96 45.35 11.91
CA ASN A 146 -30.48 46.48 11.15
C ASN A 146 -30.71 46.08 9.69
N GLY A 147 -31.80 46.57 9.10
CA GLY A 147 -32.12 46.35 7.70
C GLY A 147 -31.05 46.87 6.72
N LEU A 148 -31.26 46.53 5.45
CA LEU A 148 -30.31 46.80 4.36
C LEU A 148 -30.83 47.79 3.33
N MET A 149 -32.10 48.21 3.43
CA MET A 149 -32.70 49.22 2.55
C MET A 149 -32.41 50.63 3.08
N ASN A 150 -31.97 51.55 2.22
CA ASN A 150 -31.84 52.96 2.55
C ASN A 150 -33.20 53.65 2.41
N ASN A 151 -33.63 54.36 3.44
CA ASN A 151 -34.80 55.23 3.39
C ASN A 151 -34.49 56.61 2.78
N SER A 152 -33.87 56.66 1.61
CA SER A 152 -33.68 57.96 0.93
C SER A 152 -34.96 58.35 0.20
N TRP A 153 -35.38 59.61 0.32
CA TRP A 153 -36.63 60.16 -0.21
C TRP A 153 -36.77 60.02 -1.75
N PHE A 154 -35.65 59.85 -2.46
CA PHE A 154 -35.62 59.90 -3.94
C PHE A 154 -35.35 58.56 -4.62
N GLU A 155 -34.86 57.53 -3.91
CA GLU A 155 -34.69 56.20 -4.48
C GLU A 155 -34.52 55.15 -3.37
N ASN A 156 -35.31 54.07 -3.44
CA ASN A 156 -35.14 52.88 -2.59
C ASN A 156 -33.85 52.15 -2.99
N SER A 157 -32.70 52.72 -2.62
CA SER A 157 -31.39 52.11 -2.81
C SER A 157 -31.04 51.19 -1.65
N TYR A 158 -30.10 50.27 -1.88
CA TYR A 158 -29.57 49.41 -0.82
C TYR A 158 -28.27 50.01 -0.25
N CYS A 159 -28.04 49.78 1.04
CA CYS A 159 -26.71 50.05 1.62
C CYS A 159 -25.67 49.10 1.02
N ASN A 160 -24.37 49.37 1.23
CA ASN A 160 -23.29 48.55 0.67
C ASN A 160 -23.47 47.05 1.00
N SER A 161 -23.77 46.71 2.26
CA SER A 161 -24.05 45.32 2.67
C SER A 161 -25.24 44.71 1.92
N GLY A 162 -26.28 45.50 1.61
CA GLY A 162 -27.43 45.04 0.83
C GLY A 162 -27.08 44.74 -0.63
N LEU A 163 -26.31 45.64 -1.27
CA LEU A 163 -25.81 45.42 -2.64
C LEU A 163 -24.94 44.17 -2.72
N LEU A 164 -24.06 43.96 -1.73
CA LEU A 164 -23.21 42.77 -1.68
C LEU A 164 -24.01 41.47 -1.51
N ILE A 165 -25.06 41.46 -0.69
CA ILE A 165 -25.94 40.28 -0.55
C ILE A 165 -26.69 39.99 -1.85
N MET A 166 -27.17 41.02 -2.54
CA MET A 166 -27.80 40.82 -3.85
C MET A 166 -26.82 40.23 -4.86
N ASP A 167 -25.68 40.90 -5.07
CA ASP A 167 -24.70 40.56 -6.12
C ASP A 167 -24.00 39.22 -5.86
N GLU A 168 -23.58 38.97 -4.62
CA GLU A 168 -22.70 37.84 -4.30
C GLU A 168 -23.46 36.62 -3.81
N VAL A 169 -24.63 36.79 -3.17
CA VAL A 169 -25.40 35.68 -2.58
C VAL A 169 -26.63 35.38 -3.42
N LEU A 170 -27.60 36.29 -3.48
CA LEU A 170 -28.89 35.99 -4.13
C LEU A 170 -28.73 35.72 -5.62
N ASP A 171 -28.01 36.57 -6.36
CA ASP A 171 -27.78 36.39 -7.80
C ASP A 171 -27.05 35.06 -8.09
N LYS A 172 -26.10 34.66 -7.25
CA LYS A 172 -25.37 33.38 -7.38
C LYS A 172 -26.26 32.17 -7.07
N CYS A 173 -27.17 32.31 -6.11
CA CYS A 173 -28.22 31.33 -5.85
C CYS A 173 -29.33 31.34 -6.91
N ARG A 174 -29.25 32.22 -7.94
CA ARG A 174 -30.33 32.46 -8.92
C ARG A 174 -31.65 32.87 -8.26
N LEU A 175 -31.54 33.60 -7.16
CA LEU A 175 -32.63 34.16 -6.39
C LEU A 175 -32.61 35.68 -6.51
N SER A 176 -33.74 36.30 -6.19
CA SER A 176 -33.91 37.74 -6.13
C SER A 176 -34.74 38.10 -4.91
N ILE A 177 -34.86 39.39 -4.62
CA ILE A 177 -35.71 39.91 -3.54
C ILE A 177 -37.19 39.54 -3.73
N LYS A 178 -37.60 39.31 -4.99
CA LYS A 178 -38.97 38.95 -5.40
C LYS A 178 -39.17 37.44 -5.58
N SER A 179 -38.14 36.62 -5.39
CA SER A 179 -38.28 35.17 -5.50
C SER A 179 -39.27 34.66 -4.47
N SER A 180 -40.16 33.75 -4.89
CA SER A 180 -41.19 33.20 -4.01
C SER A 180 -40.57 32.30 -2.94
N PRO A 181 -41.26 32.09 -1.80
CA PRO A 181 -40.81 31.15 -0.77
C PRO A 181 -40.58 29.74 -1.31
N GLU A 182 -41.37 29.30 -2.29
CA GLU A 182 -41.22 27.99 -2.95
C GLU A 182 -39.93 27.92 -3.77
N ALA A 183 -39.54 29.00 -4.46
CA ALA A 183 -38.28 29.04 -5.21
C ALA A 183 -37.07 28.91 -4.28
N ILE A 184 -37.11 29.58 -3.12
CA ILE A 184 -36.07 29.47 -2.08
C ILE A 184 -36.03 28.05 -1.51
N LYS A 185 -37.20 27.48 -1.21
CA LYS A 185 -37.33 26.11 -0.72
C LYS A 185 -36.72 25.12 -1.71
N ASN A 186 -37.07 25.22 -3.00
CA ASN A 186 -36.52 24.34 -4.03
C ASN A 186 -35.00 24.47 -4.14
N TYR A 187 -34.45 25.68 -4.14
CA TYR A 187 -33.00 25.89 -4.16
C TYR A 187 -32.31 25.24 -2.95
N ALA A 188 -32.85 25.42 -1.75
CA ALA A 188 -32.30 24.84 -0.54
C ALA A 188 -32.36 23.30 -0.56
N TYR A 189 -33.47 22.73 -1.02
CA TYR A 189 -33.60 21.27 -1.17
C TYR A 189 -32.58 20.72 -2.16
N ASP A 190 -32.46 21.31 -3.35
CA ASP A 190 -31.47 20.91 -4.35
C ASP A 190 -30.05 20.97 -3.79
N LEU A 191 -29.70 22.06 -3.10
CA LEU A 191 -28.38 22.25 -2.50
C LEU A 191 -28.08 21.17 -1.45
N CYS A 192 -29.02 20.91 -0.54
CA CYS A 192 -28.86 19.91 0.50
C CYS A 192 -28.80 18.48 -0.08
N GLU A 193 -29.61 18.16 -1.09
CA GLU A 193 -29.57 16.85 -1.76
C GLU A 193 -28.29 16.65 -2.57
N GLU A 194 -27.81 17.69 -3.26
CA GLU A 194 -26.52 17.65 -3.94
C GLU A 194 -25.40 17.36 -2.93
N HIS A 195 -25.40 18.07 -1.79
CA HIS A 195 -24.42 17.85 -0.74
C HIS A 195 -24.52 16.44 -0.12
N GLU A 196 -25.73 15.97 0.20
CA GLU A 196 -25.94 14.64 0.78
C GLU A 196 -25.40 13.53 -0.14
N LYS A 197 -25.55 13.67 -1.46
CA LYS A 197 -25.00 12.72 -2.45
C LYS A 197 -23.47 12.69 -2.47
N THR A 198 -22.80 13.76 -2.02
CA THR A 198 -21.33 13.78 -1.90
C THR A 198 -20.83 13.05 -0.66
N LEU A 199 -21.69 12.83 0.34
CA LEU A 199 -21.31 12.11 1.54
C LEU A 199 -21.17 10.61 1.25
N PRO A 200 -20.14 9.95 1.82
CA PRO A 200 -19.97 8.52 1.63
C PRO A 200 -21.13 7.80 2.30
N ASN A 201 -22.02 7.21 1.49
CA ASN A 201 -23.13 6.44 2.01
C ASN A 201 -22.62 5.25 2.85
N LYS A 202 -23.35 4.80 3.87
CA LYS A 202 -22.92 3.69 4.74
C LYS A 202 -22.57 2.43 3.94
N GLU A 203 -23.33 2.19 2.88
CA GLU A 203 -23.06 1.10 1.93
C GLU A 203 -21.76 1.30 1.17
N ASN A 204 -21.43 2.54 0.75
CA ASN A 204 -20.15 2.85 0.11
C ASN A 204 -18.95 2.67 1.06
N LEU A 205 -19.10 2.97 2.35
CA LEU A 205 -18.06 2.71 3.35
C LEU A 205 -17.84 1.19 3.51
N ARG A 206 -18.92 0.43 3.68
CA ARG A 206 -18.85 -1.03 3.78
C ARG A 206 -18.26 -1.67 2.51
N LEU A 207 -18.67 -1.20 1.33
CA LEU A 207 -18.13 -1.69 0.06
C LEU A 207 -16.64 -1.38 -0.09
N LYS A 208 -16.17 -0.23 0.41
CA LYS A 208 -14.72 0.10 0.42
C LYS A 208 -13.93 -0.81 1.35
N GLU A 209 -14.46 -1.10 2.54
CA GLU A 209 -13.83 -2.04 3.47
C GLU A 209 -13.79 -3.46 2.88
N GLU A 210 -14.89 -3.92 2.26
CA GLU A 210 -14.93 -5.21 1.55
C GLU A 210 -13.95 -5.25 0.37
N LEU A 211 -13.77 -4.13 -0.36
CA LEU A 211 -12.79 -4.01 -1.43
C LEU A 211 -11.36 -4.12 -0.92
N GLN A 212 -11.01 -3.40 0.14
CA GLN A 212 -9.69 -3.48 0.77
C GLN A 212 -9.39 -4.90 1.26
N GLN A 213 -10.35 -5.55 1.93
CA GLN A 213 -10.17 -6.94 2.36
C GLN A 213 -9.95 -7.88 1.17
N LYS A 214 -10.71 -7.69 0.08
CA LYS A 214 -10.53 -8.48 -1.14
C LYS A 214 -9.17 -8.23 -1.79
N GLU A 215 -8.70 -7.00 -1.85
CA GLU A 215 -7.37 -6.65 -2.37
C GLU A 215 -6.26 -7.30 -1.54
N GLU A 216 -6.33 -7.23 -0.21
CA GLU A 216 -5.36 -7.91 0.67
C GLU A 216 -5.37 -9.43 0.48
N THR A 217 -6.55 -10.04 0.33
CA THR A 217 -6.64 -11.49 0.05
C THR A 217 -6.08 -11.84 -1.32
N ALA A 218 -6.35 -11.03 -2.34
CA ALA A 218 -5.82 -11.24 -3.70
C ALA A 218 -4.29 -11.10 -3.73
N GLU A 219 -3.73 -10.17 -2.96
CA GLU A 219 -2.29 -9.99 -2.84
C GLU A 219 -1.61 -11.18 -2.13
N LYS A 220 -2.23 -11.68 -1.06
CA LYS A 220 -1.79 -12.93 -0.38
C LYS A 220 -1.87 -14.15 -1.29
N GLU A 221 -2.96 -14.30 -2.05
CA GLU A 221 -3.10 -15.40 -3.01
C GLU A 221 -2.07 -15.31 -4.14
N LYS A 222 -1.78 -14.10 -4.63
CA LYS A 222 -0.73 -13.87 -5.63
C LYS A 222 0.65 -14.28 -5.09
N ALA A 223 1.00 -13.85 -3.88
CA ALA A 223 2.25 -14.24 -3.23
C ALA A 223 2.35 -15.77 -3.02
N GLN A 224 1.24 -16.42 -2.66
CA GLN A 224 1.19 -17.88 -2.54
C GLN A 224 1.36 -18.58 -3.90
N ARG A 225 0.73 -18.08 -4.96
CA ARG A 225 0.89 -18.61 -6.32
C ARG A 225 2.33 -18.48 -6.81
N GLU A 226 2.96 -17.33 -6.61
CA GLU A 226 4.37 -17.12 -6.97
C GLU A 226 5.31 -18.06 -6.20
N LYS A 227 5.01 -18.33 -4.92
CA LYS A 227 5.76 -19.30 -4.13
C LYS A 227 5.56 -20.74 -4.63
N ALA A 228 4.32 -21.13 -4.88
CA ALA A 228 3.99 -22.45 -5.41
C ALA A 228 4.61 -22.67 -6.81
N GLU A 229 4.66 -21.63 -7.64
CA GLU A 229 5.28 -21.70 -8.97
C GLU A 229 6.79 -21.93 -8.88
N LYS A 230 7.49 -21.24 -7.96
CA LYS A 230 8.91 -21.49 -7.67
C LYS A 230 9.15 -22.91 -7.18
N GLU A 231 8.36 -23.39 -6.22
CA GLU A 231 8.46 -24.77 -5.72
C GLU A 231 8.20 -25.80 -6.83
N ASN A 232 7.27 -25.53 -7.74
CA ASN A 232 6.99 -26.40 -8.89
C ASN A 232 8.16 -26.43 -9.88
N LEU A 233 8.85 -25.30 -10.08
CA LEU A 233 10.05 -25.21 -10.90
C LEU A 233 11.20 -26.02 -10.29
N GLU A 234 11.45 -25.88 -8.98
CA GLU A 234 12.46 -26.66 -8.26
C GLU A 234 12.16 -28.17 -8.30
N LEU A 235 10.89 -28.56 -8.17
CA LEU A 235 10.48 -29.96 -8.26
C LEU A 235 10.70 -30.53 -9.68
N LYS A 236 10.45 -29.73 -10.72
CA LYS A 236 10.73 -30.14 -12.11
C LYS A 236 12.21 -30.30 -12.37
N GLU A 237 13.07 -29.45 -11.80
CA GLU A 237 14.52 -29.61 -11.89
C GLU A 237 14.99 -30.89 -11.18
N LYS A 238 14.52 -31.14 -9.95
CA LYS A 238 14.82 -32.37 -9.22
C LYS A 238 14.34 -33.63 -9.95
N LEU A 239 13.18 -33.57 -10.61
CA LEU A 239 12.67 -34.69 -11.41
C LEU A 239 13.59 -34.99 -12.60
N LYS A 240 14.08 -33.95 -13.30
CA LYS A 240 15.05 -34.14 -14.39
C LYS A 240 16.36 -34.74 -13.90
N GLU A 241 16.89 -34.26 -12.77
CA GLU A 241 18.11 -34.84 -12.18
C GLU A 241 17.91 -36.32 -11.83
N LEU A 242 16.76 -36.67 -11.23
CA LEU A 242 16.42 -38.05 -10.92
C LEU A 242 16.30 -38.92 -12.17
N GLU A 243 15.66 -38.43 -13.23
CA GLU A 243 15.58 -39.13 -14.52
C GLU A 243 16.97 -39.39 -15.12
N GLU A 244 17.86 -38.39 -15.10
CA GLU A 244 19.24 -38.56 -15.56
C GLU A 244 20.01 -39.59 -14.72
N THR A 245 19.84 -39.58 -13.39
CA THR A 245 20.48 -40.58 -12.53
C THR A 245 19.95 -41.99 -12.78
N ALA A 246 18.64 -42.13 -13.02
CA ALA A 246 18.03 -43.42 -13.34
C ALA A 246 18.52 -43.98 -14.68
N GLU A 247 18.71 -43.14 -15.70
CA GLU A 247 19.34 -43.56 -16.97
C GLU A 247 20.80 -43.96 -16.78
N ARG A 248 21.58 -43.22 -15.99
CA ARG A 248 22.97 -43.59 -15.67
C ARG A 248 23.04 -44.93 -14.93
N GLU A 249 22.15 -45.16 -13.96
CA GLU A 249 22.09 -46.46 -13.28
C GLU A 249 21.68 -47.59 -14.22
N LYS A 250 20.72 -47.36 -15.12
CA LYS A 250 20.29 -48.36 -16.10
C LYS A 250 21.43 -48.74 -17.04
N THR A 251 22.12 -47.76 -17.59
CA THR A 251 23.30 -48.01 -18.46
C THR A 251 24.45 -48.66 -17.71
N ALA A 252 24.67 -48.32 -16.44
CA ALA A 252 25.66 -48.99 -15.59
C ALA A 252 25.27 -50.46 -15.34
N ARG A 253 24.00 -50.76 -15.07
CA ARG A 253 23.51 -52.15 -14.91
C ARG A 253 23.69 -52.97 -16.18
N GLU A 254 23.36 -52.41 -17.34
CA GLU A 254 23.56 -53.08 -18.64
C GLU A 254 25.05 -53.40 -18.90
N LYS A 255 25.96 -52.49 -18.53
CA LYS A 255 27.41 -52.76 -18.63
C LYS A 255 27.84 -53.87 -17.67
N LEU A 256 27.38 -53.83 -16.43
CA LEU A 256 27.68 -54.83 -15.40
C LEU A 256 27.16 -56.22 -15.80
N GLU A 257 26.00 -56.29 -16.45
CA GLU A 257 25.42 -57.53 -16.97
C GLU A 257 26.23 -58.11 -18.14
N LYS A 258 26.71 -57.25 -19.05
CA LYS A 258 27.65 -57.66 -20.11
C LYS A 258 28.96 -58.20 -19.53
N GLU A 259 29.57 -57.50 -18.57
CA GLU A 259 30.79 -57.96 -17.90
C GLU A 259 30.58 -59.29 -17.18
N LYS A 260 29.43 -59.48 -16.52
CA LYS A 260 29.08 -60.77 -15.91
C LYS A 260 29.01 -61.89 -16.95
N SER A 261 28.36 -61.65 -18.09
CA SER A 261 28.27 -62.64 -19.16
C SER A 261 29.64 -62.98 -19.78
N GLU A 262 30.54 -62.00 -19.89
CA GLU A 262 31.92 -62.22 -20.33
C GLU A 262 32.72 -63.03 -19.31
N ILE A 263 32.57 -62.74 -18.01
CA ILE A 263 33.23 -63.50 -16.94
C ILE A 263 32.71 -64.94 -16.91
N GLU A 264 31.40 -65.15 -17.06
CA GLU A 264 30.81 -66.50 -17.15
C GLU A 264 31.33 -67.26 -18.37
N ALA A 265 31.44 -66.62 -19.53
CA ALA A 265 32.02 -67.23 -20.72
C ALA A 265 33.50 -67.61 -20.51
N GLN A 266 34.29 -66.73 -19.89
CA GLN A 266 35.69 -66.99 -19.54
C GLN A 266 35.84 -68.11 -18.49
N LEU A 267 34.91 -68.21 -17.54
CA LEU A 267 34.88 -69.30 -16.57
C LEU A 267 34.58 -70.63 -17.27
N LEU A 268 33.60 -70.66 -18.16
CA LEU A 268 33.27 -71.85 -18.94
C LEU A 268 34.45 -72.30 -19.81
N GLU A 269 35.14 -71.36 -20.46
CA GLU A 269 36.35 -71.65 -21.25
C GLU A 269 37.51 -72.15 -20.37
N LYS A 270 37.64 -71.66 -19.14
CA LYS A 270 38.61 -72.20 -18.18
C LYS A 270 38.24 -73.60 -17.73
N ASP A 271 36.97 -73.87 -17.46
CA ASP A 271 36.48 -75.18 -17.04
C ASP A 271 36.67 -76.23 -18.15
N THR A 272 36.41 -75.89 -19.42
CA THR A 272 36.71 -76.79 -20.54
C THR A 272 38.20 -77.06 -20.69
N LYS A 273 39.06 -76.03 -20.58
CA LYS A 273 40.52 -76.21 -20.58
C LYS A 273 40.99 -77.07 -19.40
N LEU A 274 40.33 -76.96 -18.25
CA LEU A 274 40.65 -77.74 -17.05
C LEU A 274 40.24 -79.21 -17.25
N GLN A 275 39.08 -79.47 -17.84
CA GLN A 275 38.67 -80.83 -18.24
C GLN A 275 39.61 -81.44 -19.28
N GLU A 276 40.01 -80.70 -20.31
CA GLU A 276 41.01 -81.16 -21.28
C GLU A 276 42.36 -81.45 -20.63
N ALA A 277 42.77 -80.64 -19.65
CA ALA A 277 43.98 -80.87 -18.87
C ALA A 277 43.85 -82.11 -17.97
N GLU A 278 42.69 -82.34 -17.36
CA GLU A 278 42.41 -83.55 -16.58
C GLU A 278 42.40 -84.81 -17.44
N GLU A 279 41.84 -84.76 -18.66
CA GLU A 279 41.91 -85.88 -19.61
C GLU A 279 43.34 -86.15 -20.09
N LYS A 280 44.11 -85.10 -20.36
CA LYS A 280 45.56 -85.20 -20.64
C LYS A 280 46.31 -85.78 -19.44
N ASN A 281 45.94 -85.43 -18.21
CA ASN A 281 46.57 -85.96 -17.00
C ASN A 281 46.18 -87.43 -16.77
N LYS A 282 44.93 -87.82 -17.02
CA LYS A 282 44.47 -89.22 -16.98
C LYS A 282 45.17 -90.07 -18.03
N THR A 283 45.31 -89.58 -19.26
CA THR A 283 46.06 -90.28 -20.31
C THR A 283 47.55 -90.39 -19.97
N GLN A 284 48.17 -89.33 -19.41
CA GLN A 284 49.51 -89.43 -18.85
C GLN A 284 49.62 -90.46 -17.71
N GLN A 285 48.63 -90.54 -16.83
CA GLN A 285 48.59 -91.54 -15.75
C GLN A 285 48.41 -92.97 -16.27
N VAL A 286 47.64 -93.17 -17.34
CA VAL A 286 47.56 -94.47 -18.03
C VAL A 286 48.91 -94.84 -18.63
N ILE A 287 49.60 -93.91 -19.31
CA ILE A 287 50.96 -94.12 -19.84
C ILE A 287 51.97 -94.42 -18.70
N ILE A 288 51.87 -93.72 -17.57
CA ILE A 288 52.72 -93.99 -16.39
C ILE A 288 52.45 -95.39 -15.83
N ASN A 289 51.18 -95.81 -15.73
CA ASN A 289 50.82 -97.15 -15.27
C ASN A 289 51.25 -98.24 -16.26
N GLU A 290 51.19 -97.98 -17.56
CA GLU A 290 51.74 -98.85 -18.60
C GLU A 290 53.27 -98.95 -18.49
N LEU A 291 53.98 -97.83 -18.26
CA LEU A 291 55.43 -97.84 -18.01
C LEU A 291 55.80 -98.56 -16.70
N GLN A 292 54.96 -98.50 -15.67
CA GLN A 292 55.15 -99.25 -14.43
C GLN A 292 54.88 -100.75 -14.62
N ASN A 293 53.91 -101.13 -15.46
CA ASN A 293 53.67 -102.51 -15.88
C ASN A 293 54.80 -103.02 -16.80
N TYR A 294 55.38 -102.15 -17.63
CA TYR A 294 56.55 -102.46 -18.45
C TYR A 294 57.84 -102.59 -17.62
N LYS A 295 57.95 -101.86 -16.49
CA LYS A 295 59.01 -102.08 -15.49
C LYS A 295 58.81 -103.38 -14.71
N LYS A 296 57.56 -103.77 -14.41
CA LYS A 296 57.25 -105.08 -13.81
C LYS A 296 57.51 -106.27 -14.74
N SER A 297 57.60 -106.08 -16.06
CA SER A 297 57.95 -107.15 -17.01
C SER A 297 59.43 -107.20 -17.41
N LYS A 298 60.29 -106.38 -16.78
CA LYS A 298 61.71 -106.24 -17.18
C LYS A 298 62.69 -106.06 -16.01
N GLU A 299 62.45 -106.74 -14.88
CA GLU A 299 63.39 -106.85 -13.74
C GLU A 299 63.59 -108.32 -13.29
N GLU A 300 63.66 -109.25 -14.25
CA GLU A 300 64.48 -110.47 -14.13
C GLU A 300 65.67 -110.32 -15.09
N GLU A 301 66.72 -109.62 -14.65
CA GLU A 301 68.14 -109.85 -14.97
C GLU A 301 68.99 -108.62 -14.62
N GLY A 302 69.91 -108.81 -13.67
CA GLY A 302 71.26 -108.25 -13.77
C GLY A 302 71.49 -106.78 -13.37
N GLY A 303 71.97 -106.59 -12.13
CA GLY A 303 73.33 -106.08 -11.90
C GLY A 303 73.66 -104.59 -12.12
N LEU A 304 73.95 -103.91 -10.99
CA LEU A 304 75.22 -103.22 -10.66
C LEU A 304 75.71 -102.00 -11.52
N ILE A 305 75.84 -100.82 -10.87
CA ILE A 305 77.06 -99.93 -10.73
C ILE A 305 76.86 -98.38 -10.85
N ARG A 306 77.13 -97.70 -9.70
CA ARG A 306 77.92 -96.47 -9.39
C ARG A 306 77.57 -95.02 -9.82
N ARG A 307 77.43 -94.18 -8.76
CA ARG A 307 78.16 -92.94 -8.33
C ARG A 307 78.05 -91.60 -9.14
N TYR A 308 77.40 -90.60 -8.49
CA TYR A 308 77.71 -89.14 -8.21
C TYR A 308 78.30 -88.21 -9.32
N PRO A 309 78.23 -86.84 -9.25
CA PRO A 309 78.04 -85.95 -8.09
C PRO A 309 77.14 -84.68 -8.22
N VAL A 310 76.84 -84.10 -7.04
CA VAL A 310 76.74 -82.68 -6.60
C VAL A 310 76.73 -81.54 -7.63
N MET A 311 75.80 -80.57 -7.48
CA MET A 311 76.04 -79.11 -7.37
C MET A 311 74.73 -78.35 -7.06
N ALA A 312 74.74 -77.55 -5.98
CA ALA A 312 73.89 -76.36 -5.78
C ALA A 312 74.55 -75.15 -6.48
N PRO A 313 73.87 -74.02 -6.81
CA PRO A 313 73.45 -72.98 -5.83
C PRO A 313 72.02 -72.42 -6.14
N ALA A 314 71.22 -71.93 -5.19
CA ALA A 314 71.32 -70.75 -4.31
C ALA A 314 70.85 -69.41 -4.95
N TYR A 315 70.01 -68.72 -4.17
CA TYR A 315 69.80 -67.27 -4.03
C TYR A 315 68.68 -66.50 -4.75
N MET A 316 67.86 -65.89 -3.87
CA MET A 316 67.36 -64.48 -3.87
C MET A 316 66.26 -64.13 -4.87
N THR A 317 65.23 -63.32 -4.60
CA THR A 317 64.80 -62.36 -3.54
C THR A 317 63.40 -61.91 -4.00
N GLY A 318 62.35 -61.69 -3.20
CA GLY A 318 62.12 -60.77 -2.09
C GLY A 318 60.58 -60.50 -2.13
N LEU A 319 59.80 -60.67 -1.06
CA LEU A 319 59.57 -59.77 0.08
C LEU A 319 59.14 -58.33 -0.28
N ALA A 320 57.83 -58.05 -0.19
CA ALA A 320 57.16 -56.86 0.38
C ALA A 320 55.66 -56.90 -0.05
N GLY A 321 54.61 -56.70 0.74
CA GLY A 321 54.31 -56.45 2.17
C GLY A 321 52.75 -56.43 2.25
N ILE A 322 52.07 -57.15 3.15
CA ILE A 322 51.49 -56.70 4.45
C ILE A 322 50.95 -55.25 4.40
N LEU A 323 49.67 -54.88 4.64
CA LEU A 323 48.75 -55.01 5.81
C LEU A 323 47.29 -54.72 5.32
N GLN A 324 46.22 -55.38 5.79
CA GLN A 324 45.44 -55.10 7.03
C GLN A 324 44.87 -53.65 7.09
N GLN A 325 43.65 -53.32 7.52
CA GLN A 325 42.55 -54.02 8.18
C GLN A 325 41.37 -53.02 8.34
N ARG A 326 40.13 -53.55 8.48
CA ARG A 326 39.05 -53.15 9.41
C ARG A 326 38.55 -51.69 9.57
N GLY A 327 37.21 -51.61 9.67
CA GLY A 327 36.48 -50.89 10.74
C GLY A 327 35.88 -49.55 10.28
N ALA A 328 34.57 -49.43 10.07
CA ALA A 328 33.50 -49.30 11.09
C ALA A 328 33.41 -47.90 11.76
N THR A 329 32.27 -47.26 11.50
CA THR A 329 31.46 -46.39 12.39
C THR A 329 31.87 -44.94 12.74
N ASN A 330 30.83 -44.10 12.63
CA ASN A 330 30.45 -42.91 13.42
C ASN A 330 30.82 -41.49 12.94
N ALA A 331 29.77 -40.81 12.45
CA ALA A 331 29.14 -39.60 12.99
C ALA A 331 29.99 -38.36 13.38
N ARG A 332 29.61 -37.21 12.79
CA ARG A 332 29.51 -35.84 13.37
C ARG A 332 29.00 -34.92 12.25
N PHE A 333 27.73 -34.48 12.22
CA PHE A 333 27.21 -33.27 12.89
C PHE A 333 28.23 -32.12 12.97
N PHE A 334 28.04 -31.06 12.17
CA PHE A 334 27.83 -29.67 12.62
C PHE A 334 27.27 -28.80 11.46
N PRO A 335 26.50 -27.74 11.77
CA PRO A 335 25.75 -26.93 10.81
C PRO A 335 26.54 -25.70 10.33
N ILE A 336 26.18 -25.21 9.16
CA ILE A 336 26.51 -23.85 8.72
C ILE A 336 25.32 -22.96 9.10
N VAL A 337 25.54 -22.06 10.06
CA VAL A 337 24.65 -20.93 10.36
C VAL A 337 25.35 -19.66 9.88
N PRO A 338 24.67 -18.74 9.18
CA PRO A 338 25.17 -17.39 8.96
C PRO A 338 24.95 -16.54 10.22
N GLN A 339 26.02 -15.96 10.75
CA GLN A 339 25.97 -14.94 11.80
C GLN A 339 25.57 -13.58 11.20
N ILE A 340 24.45 -13.07 11.70
CA ILE A 340 24.09 -11.65 11.73
C ILE A 340 24.82 -11.04 12.94
N THR A 341 25.60 -9.97 12.72
CA THR A 341 26.06 -9.09 13.80
C THR A 341 25.18 -7.84 13.87
N PRO A 342 24.69 -7.44 15.05
CA PRO A 342 24.16 -6.12 15.29
C PRO A 342 25.28 -5.19 15.79
N SER A 343 25.33 -3.95 15.30
CA SER A 343 25.98 -2.86 16.04
C SER A 343 25.14 -1.60 15.95
N SER A 344 24.58 -1.26 17.10
CA SER A 344 24.03 0.02 17.50
C SER A 344 25.10 1.12 17.51
N SER A 345 24.77 2.29 16.98
CA SER A 345 25.17 3.62 17.48
C SER A 345 24.16 4.61 16.84
N GLU A 346 23.26 5.21 17.62
CA GLU A 346 23.49 6.47 18.37
C GLU A 346 23.91 7.63 17.45
N ASN A 347 22.92 8.45 17.09
CA ASN A 347 23.05 9.91 16.88
C ASN A 347 21.89 10.51 17.69
N VAL A 348 22.14 10.95 18.92
CA VAL A 348 22.60 12.29 19.31
C VAL A 348 21.53 13.35 19.00
N VAL A 349 20.78 13.67 20.05
CA VAL A 349 20.10 14.94 20.31
C VAL A 349 21.02 15.72 21.27
N GLU A 350 20.90 17.06 21.25
CA GLU A 350 21.57 18.10 22.07
C GLU A 350 22.87 18.65 21.47
N ASP A 351 23.14 19.96 21.41
CA ASP A 351 22.42 21.20 21.76
C ASP A 351 23.32 22.36 21.27
N GLU A 352 22.76 23.55 21.07
CA GLU A 352 23.39 24.86 21.39
C GLU A 352 22.48 26.01 20.90
N THR A 353 21.46 26.31 21.71
CA THR A 353 21.19 27.56 22.48
C THR A 353 21.60 28.95 21.89
N PRO A 354 21.41 30.09 22.61
CA PRO A 354 20.60 31.21 22.10
C PRO A 354 21.44 32.49 21.89
N SER A 355 20.87 33.48 21.19
CA SER A 355 21.40 34.84 21.22
C SER A 355 20.31 35.84 21.56
N LEU A 356 20.33 36.30 22.80
CA LEU A 356 19.83 37.61 23.23
C LEU A 356 21.06 38.43 23.64
N ILE A 357 21.15 39.69 23.16
CA ILE A 357 21.36 40.94 23.94
C ILE A 357 21.82 42.10 23.02
N ASN A 358 21.15 43.26 23.22
CA ASN A 358 21.43 44.67 22.84
C ASN A 358 21.21 45.13 21.39
N GLU A 359 20.12 45.84 21.11
CA GLU A 359 19.91 47.29 21.35
C GLU A 359 18.41 47.63 21.49
#